data_AF-A0A453SK17-F1
#
_entry.id   AF-A0A453SK17-F1
#
_cell.length_a   1.000
_cell.length_b   1.000
_cell.length_c   1.000
_cell.angle_alpha   90.00
_cell.angle_beta   90.00
_cell.angle_gamma   90.00
#
_symmetry.space_group_name_H-M   'P 1'
#
loop_
_entity.id
_entity.type
_entity.pdbx_description
1 polymer ?
#
loop_
_entity_poly.entity_id
_entity_poly.type
_entity_poly.pdbx_seq_one_letter_code
_entity_poly.pdbx_strand_id
1 'polypeptide(L)'
;MQQLYCESCQRFLADRFVVGSCPVEGCGNDTARGDQCDRCGRLLNSTELIDPRCKVCEGIPIVRDTDHLFLELPLLKEQLEKYIDEASATGSWSQNAVRITDAWLKEGLRPRCITRDLKWGVPVPHEKYKDKVFYVWFDAPIGYISITACYTPEWEKWWKNPENVELYQFMGKDNVPFHTVMFPSALLGTGENWTLMKNISVTEYLNYESGKFSKTKGIGVFGNDAKATNIPADVWRYYLLSNRPEVRFRLN
;
A
#
# COMPACT_ATOMS: atom_id res chain seq x y z
N MET A 1 -5.54 11.28 17.78
CA MET A 1 -4.51 11.87 16.89
C MET A 1 -5.06 13.14 16.26
N GLN A 2 -4.21 14.07 15.88
CA GLN A 2 -4.65 15.34 15.27
C GLN A 2 -4.66 15.23 13.74
N GLN A 3 -5.73 15.71 13.11
CA GLN A 3 -5.87 15.80 11.66
C GLN A 3 -6.52 17.13 11.26
N LEU A 4 -6.28 17.55 10.03
CA LEU A 4 -6.95 18.72 9.45
C LEU A 4 -8.39 18.37 9.06
N TYR A 5 -9.34 19.19 9.51
CA TYR A 5 -10.76 19.08 9.22
C TYR A 5 -11.22 20.31 8.44
N CYS A 6 -11.86 20.08 7.30
CA CYS A 6 -12.47 21.15 6.52
C CYS A 6 -13.93 21.32 6.93
N GLU A 7 -14.25 22.47 7.53
CA GLU A 7 -15.62 22.78 7.97
C GLU A 7 -16.56 22.96 6.77
N SER A 8 -16.12 23.57 5.68
CA SER A 8 -16.97 23.72 4.48
C SER A 8 -17.31 22.38 3.80
N CYS A 9 -16.36 21.43 3.76
CA CYS A 9 -16.59 20.08 3.22
C CYS A 9 -17.11 19.08 4.26
N GLN A 10 -17.24 19.48 5.53
CA GLN A 10 -17.67 18.64 6.65
C GLN A 10 -16.92 17.29 6.74
N ARG A 11 -15.60 17.31 6.55
CA ARG A 11 -14.77 16.08 6.57
C ARG A 11 -13.33 16.33 7.01
N PHE A 12 -12.71 15.30 7.56
CA PHE A 12 -11.26 15.24 7.69
C PHE A 12 -10.59 15.15 6.32
N LEU A 13 -9.43 15.76 6.19
CA LEU A 13 -8.66 15.82 4.95
C LEU A 13 -7.53 14.79 4.98
N ALA A 14 -7.57 13.85 4.05
CA ALA A 14 -6.39 13.05 3.72
C ALA A 14 -5.29 13.95 3.13
N ASP A 15 -4.01 13.60 3.28
CA ASP A 15 -2.87 14.44 2.89
C ASP A 15 -2.94 14.95 1.44
N ARG A 16 -3.46 14.14 0.51
CA ARG A 16 -3.68 14.51 -0.90
C ARG A 16 -4.66 15.67 -1.13
N PHE A 17 -5.51 15.96 -0.15
CA PHE A 17 -6.50 17.03 -0.16
C PHE A 17 -6.06 18.26 0.65
N VAL A 18 -4.84 18.23 1.21
CA VAL A 18 -4.21 19.35 1.90
C VAL A 18 -3.10 19.90 1.02
N VAL A 19 -3.11 21.21 0.83
CA VAL A 19 -2.02 21.96 0.21
C VAL A 19 -1.65 23.14 1.10
N GLY A 20 -0.39 23.55 1.11
CA GLY A 20 0.05 24.71 1.89
C GLY A 20 1.50 25.05 1.61
N SER A 21 2.02 26.07 2.30
CA SER A 21 3.42 26.45 2.21
C SER A 21 4.31 25.49 3.00
N CYS A 22 5.43 25.10 2.38
CA CYS A 22 6.41 24.20 2.95
C CYS A 22 7.07 24.83 4.18
N PRO A 23 7.12 24.14 5.34
CA PRO A 23 7.72 24.67 6.56
C PRO A 23 9.26 24.65 6.55
N VAL A 24 9.89 24.09 5.51
CA VAL A 24 11.35 24.09 5.38
C VAL A 24 11.83 25.48 5.04
N GLU A 25 12.62 26.06 5.93
CA GLU A 25 13.27 27.36 5.71
C GLU A 25 14.07 27.36 4.40
N GLY A 26 13.93 28.42 3.61
CA GLY A 26 14.58 28.54 2.29
C GLY A 26 13.97 27.69 1.18
N CYS A 27 12.97 26.84 1.46
CA CYS A 27 12.31 26.05 0.41
C CYS A 27 11.39 26.91 -0.46
N GLY A 28 10.53 27.75 0.14
CA GLY A 28 9.63 28.65 -0.60
C GLY A 28 8.68 27.95 -1.58
N ASN A 29 8.20 26.75 -1.27
CA ASN A 29 7.15 26.08 -2.04
C ASN A 29 5.79 26.35 -1.39
N ASP A 30 4.93 27.12 -2.05
CA ASP A 30 3.62 27.53 -1.50
C ASP A 30 2.47 26.54 -1.77
N THR A 31 2.78 25.45 -2.46
CA THR A 31 1.83 24.39 -2.83
C THR A 31 2.36 23.01 -2.47
N ALA A 32 3.06 22.88 -1.33
CA ALA A 32 3.45 21.59 -0.79
C ALA A 32 2.21 20.75 -0.42
N ARG A 33 2.30 19.43 -0.60
CA ARG A 33 1.24 18.48 -0.24
C ARG A 33 1.35 18.09 1.23
N GLY A 34 0.27 17.59 1.80
CA GLY A 34 0.22 17.18 3.21
C GLY A 34 1.21 16.07 3.59
N ASP A 35 1.66 15.27 2.62
CA ASP A 35 2.55 14.12 2.80
C ASP A 35 4.01 14.42 2.42
N GLN A 36 4.22 15.30 1.43
CA GLN A 36 5.54 15.59 0.89
C GLN A 36 5.60 16.95 0.18
N CYS A 37 6.73 17.64 0.33
CA CYS A 37 7.05 18.80 -0.50
C CYS A 37 7.77 18.36 -1.78
N ASP A 38 7.13 18.55 -2.94
CA ASP A 38 7.71 18.17 -4.24
C ASP A 38 8.96 19.00 -4.63
N ARG A 39 9.20 20.15 -4.00
CA ARG A 39 10.37 21.01 -4.27
C ARG A 39 11.63 20.57 -3.53
N CYS A 40 11.53 20.28 -2.23
CA CYS A 40 12.69 19.89 -1.40
C CYS A 40 12.74 18.39 -1.06
N GLY A 41 11.70 17.63 -1.39
CA GLY A 41 11.60 16.19 -1.14
C GLY A 41 11.27 15.79 0.30
N ARG A 42 11.20 16.73 1.25
CA ARG A 42 10.91 16.45 2.66
C ARG A 42 9.52 15.82 2.82
N LEU A 43 9.47 14.74 3.60
CA LEU A 43 8.22 14.15 4.10
C LEU A 43 7.66 15.04 5.21
N LEU A 44 6.37 15.35 5.12
CA LEU A 44 5.66 16.27 6.01
C LEU A 44 4.50 15.55 6.67
N ASN A 45 4.09 16.06 7.83
CA ASN A 45 2.72 15.85 8.31
C ASN A 45 1.87 17.03 7.85
N SER A 46 0.62 16.78 7.48
CA SER A 46 -0.27 17.83 6.97
C SER A 46 -0.51 18.97 7.96
N THR A 47 -0.40 18.70 9.26
CA THR A 47 -0.47 19.70 10.34
C THR A 47 0.77 20.59 10.46
N GLU A 48 1.88 20.26 9.78
CA GLU A 48 3.11 21.07 9.75
C GLU A 48 3.12 22.11 8.63
N LEU A 49 2.19 22.04 7.68
CA LEU A 49 2.09 23.01 6.59
C LEU A 49 1.74 24.40 7.12
N ILE A 50 2.38 25.42 6.56
CA ILE A 50 2.04 26.82 6.81
C ILE A 50 0.85 27.17 5.92
N ASP A 51 -0.14 27.89 6.46
CA ASP A 51 -1.38 28.27 5.78
C ASP A 51 -2.03 27.13 4.98
N PRO A 52 -2.37 26.01 5.64
CA PRO A 52 -2.97 24.88 4.95
C PRO A 52 -4.31 25.29 4.35
N ARG A 53 -4.62 24.74 3.18
CA ARG A 53 -5.87 24.93 2.45
C ARG A 53 -6.42 23.58 1.99
N CYS A 54 -7.74 23.46 2.02
CA CYS A 54 -8.42 22.34 1.41
C CYS A 54 -8.35 22.45 -0.11
N LYS A 55 -7.70 21.50 -0.79
CA LYS A 55 -7.60 21.47 -2.26
C LYS A 55 -8.95 21.39 -2.99
N VAL A 56 -10.04 21.09 -2.27
CA VAL A 56 -11.37 20.91 -2.86
C VAL A 56 -12.20 22.19 -2.83
N CYS A 57 -12.13 22.98 -1.76
CA CYS A 57 -12.96 24.18 -1.61
C CYS A 57 -12.16 25.43 -1.26
N GLU A 58 -10.83 25.35 -1.24
CA GLU A 58 -9.87 26.41 -0.85
C GLU A 58 -10.04 26.95 0.59
N GLY A 59 -10.94 26.34 1.38
CA GLY A 59 -11.18 26.73 2.76
C GLY A 59 -10.02 26.38 3.68
N ILE A 60 -9.83 27.19 4.72
CA ILE A 60 -8.80 26.98 5.75
C ILE A 60 -9.28 25.84 6.68
N PRO A 61 -8.58 24.70 6.71
CA PRO A 61 -8.93 23.62 7.63
C PRO A 61 -8.45 23.92 9.05
N ILE A 62 -9.12 23.34 10.03
CA ILE A 62 -8.75 23.42 11.43
C ILE A 62 -8.21 22.09 11.93
N VAL A 63 -7.30 22.10 12.89
CA VAL A 63 -6.84 20.88 13.54
C VAL A 63 -7.95 20.38 14.47
N ARG A 64 -8.34 19.11 14.32
CA ARG A 64 -9.27 18.42 15.22
C ARG A 64 -8.69 17.09 15.67
N ASP A 65 -9.04 16.70 16.90
CA ASP A 65 -8.75 15.37 17.39
C ASP A 65 -9.71 14.35 16.78
N THR A 66 -9.14 13.19 16.41
CA THR A 66 -9.88 12.06 15.87
C THR A 66 -9.29 10.76 16.42
N ASP A 67 -10.18 9.85 16.78
CA ASP A 67 -9.82 8.53 17.30
C ASP A 67 -9.60 7.55 16.16
N HIS A 68 -8.59 6.68 16.31
CA HIS A 68 -8.28 5.67 15.32
C HIS A 68 -7.88 4.37 15.98
N LEU A 69 -8.22 3.26 15.32
CA LEU A 69 -7.67 1.94 15.64
C LEU A 69 -6.29 1.78 15.02
N PHE A 70 -5.41 1.11 15.76
CA PHE A 70 -4.06 0.75 15.34
C PHE A 70 -3.90 -0.76 15.44
N LEU A 71 -3.22 -1.34 14.45
CA LEU A 71 -2.69 -2.69 14.55
C LEU A 71 -1.38 -2.61 15.33
N GLU A 72 -1.35 -3.26 16.49
CA GLU A 72 -0.20 -3.33 17.40
C GLU A 72 0.85 -4.33 16.87
N LEU A 73 1.46 -3.99 15.72
CA LEU A 73 2.54 -4.80 15.12
C LEU A 73 3.68 -5.16 16.10
N PRO A 74 4.11 -4.30 17.05
CA PRO A 74 5.17 -4.68 17.98
C PRO A 74 4.85 -5.96 18.78
N LEU A 75 3.58 -6.21 19.10
CA LEU A 75 3.15 -7.40 19.84
C LEU A 75 3.25 -8.69 19.01
N LEU A 76 3.28 -8.57 17.69
CA LEU A 76 3.32 -9.69 16.74
C LEU A 76 4.74 -9.98 16.22
N LYS A 77 5.73 -9.19 16.67
CA LYS A 77 7.09 -9.20 16.12
C LYS A 77 7.71 -10.59 16.06
N GLU A 78 7.72 -11.31 17.18
CA GLU A 78 8.38 -12.61 17.27
C GLU A 78 7.76 -13.64 16.32
N GLN A 79 6.43 -13.72 16.28
CA GLN A 79 5.71 -14.63 15.38
C GLN A 79 5.94 -14.27 13.92
N LEU A 80 5.96 -12.97 13.61
CA LEU A 80 6.17 -12.48 12.26
C LEU A 80 7.60 -12.74 11.77
N GLU A 81 8.61 -12.44 12.59
CA GLU A 81 10.02 -12.69 12.26
C GLU A 81 10.25 -14.18 12.02
N LYS A 82 9.72 -15.05 12.89
CA LYS A 82 9.78 -16.50 12.69
C LYS A 82 9.15 -16.94 11.36
N TYR A 83 7.95 -16.44 11.06
CA TYR A 83 7.28 -16.73 9.78
C TYR A 83 8.12 -16.25 8.58
N ILE A 84 8.66 -15.03 8.63
CA ILE A 84 9.47 -14.46 7.54
C ILE A 84 10.74 -15.29 7.34
N ASP A 85 11.44 -15.66 8.42
CA ASP A 85 12.66 -16.46 8.36
C ASP A 85 12.38 -17.83 7.73
N GLU A 86 11.34 -18.52 8.17
CA GLU A 86 10.94 -19.83 7.63
C GLU A 86 10.48 -19.74 6.16
N ALA A 87 9.60 -18.79 5.84
CA ALA A 87 9.03 -18.64 4.50
C ALA A 87 10.08 -18.15 3.48
N SER A 88 10.98 -17.25 3.88
CA SER A 88 12.02 -16.73 2.97
C SER A 88 13.16 -17.74 2.75
N ALA A 89 13.43 -18.62 3.72
CA ALA A 89 14.44 -19.67 3.59
C ALA A 89 13.94 -20.88 2.79
N THR A 90 12.67 -21.26 2.95
CA THR A 90 12.10 -22.46 2.32
C THR A 90 11.30 -22.16 1.06
N GLY A 91 10.83 -20.93 0.90
CA GLY A 91 10.10 -20.45 -0.27
C GLY A 91 11.00 -19.75 -1.28
N SER A 92 10.51 -19.65 -2.50
CA SER A 92 11.20 -18.96 -3.61
C SER A 92 10.95 -17.45 -3.55
N TRP A 93 11.46 -16.78 -2.52
CA TRP A 93 11.34 -15.33 -2.38
C TRP A 93 12.30 -14.60 -3.32
N SER A 94 11.77 -13.61 -4.05
CA SER A 94 12.62 -12.75 -4.87
C SER A 94 13.57 -11.94 -3.99
N GLN A 95 14.83 -11.77 -4.42
CA GLN A 95 15.86 -11.13 -3.60
C GLN A 95 15.51 -9.68 -3.18
N ASN A 96 14.78 -8.94 -4.03
CA ASN A 96 14.27 -7.62 -3.70
C ASN A 96 13.19 -7.66 -2.61
N ALA A 97 12.33 -8.67 -2.59
CA ALA A 97 11.34 -8.87 -1.54
C ALA A 97 11.99 -9.08 -0.17
N VAL A 98 13.01 -9.95 -0.11
CA VAL A 98 13.80 -10.20 1.10
C VAL A 98 14.42 -8.90 1.61
N ARG A 99 15.19 -8.19 0.76
CA ARG A 99 15.86 -6.94 1.15
C ARG A 99 14.89 -5.85 1.65
N ILE A 100 13.73 -5.70 1.01
CA ILE A 100 12.72 -4.71 1.42
C ILE A 100 12.12 -5.10 2.78
N THR A 101 11.83 -6.38 2.98
CA THR A 101 11.29 -6.91 4.23
C THR A 101 12.29 -6.74 5.38
N ASP A 102 13.56 -7.10 5.17
CA ASP A 102 14.63 -6.94 6.17
C ASP A 102 14.82 -5.48 6.57
N ALA A 103 14.76 -4.56 5.60
CA ALA A 103 14.87 -3.13 5.87
C ALA A 103 13.72 -2.65 6.76
N TRP A 104 12.49 -3.13 6.52
CA TRP A 104 11.32 -2.85 7.34
C TRP A 104 11.44 -3.41 8.77
N LEU A 105 11.92 -4.64 8.92
CA LEU A 105 12.14 -5.25 10.24
C LEU A 105 13.22 -4.50 11.02
N LYS A 106 14.32 -4.11 10.35
CA LYS A 106 15.42 -3.37 10.95
C LYS A 106 15.03 -1.97 11.45
N GLU A 107 14.10 -1.29 10.77
CA GLU A 107 13.56 0.00 11.23
C GLU A 107 12.73 -0.14 12.53
N GLY A 108 12.26 -1.36 12.81
CA GLY A 108 11.41 -1.70 13.93
C GLY A 108 9.93 -1.61 13.59
N LEU A 109 9.18 -2.64 13.98
CA LEU A 109 7.72 -2.65 13.85
C LEU A 109 7.11 -1.61 14.78
N ARG A 110 6.27 -0.74 14.23
CA ARG A 110 5.54 0.30 14.97
C ARG A 110 4.04 0.10 14.79
N PRO A 111 3.19 0.55 15.73
CA PRO A 111 1.75 0.50 15.53
C PRO A 111 1.34 1.20 14.23
N ARG A 112 0.41 0.60 13.48
CA ARG A 112 -0.06 1.13 12.19
C ARG A 112 -1.55 1.44 12.26
N CYS A 113 -1.93 2.66 11.92
CA CYS A 113 -3.33 3.07 11.90
C CYS A 113 -4.11 2.34 10.80
N ILE A 114 -5.13 1.58 11.19
CA ILE A 114 -5.95 0.74 10.30
C ILE A 114 -7.33 1.33 10.00
N THR A 115 -7.61 2.58 10.41
CA THR A 115 -8.90 3.24 10.15
C THR A 115 -8.72 4.58 9.46
N ARG A 116 -9.73 5.05 8.73
CA ARG A 116 -9.72 6.35 8.04
C ARG A 116 -11.06 7.05 8.18
N ASP A 117 -11.00 8.37 8.26
CA ASP A 117 -12.15 9.28 8.19
C ASP A 117 -12.63 9.45 6.75
N LEU A 118 -13.12 8.37 6.16
CA LEU A 118 -13.69 8.32 4.82
C LEU A 118 -15.09 7.72 4.87
N LYS A 119 -15.93 8.09 3.90
CA LYS A 119 -17.27 7.50 3.73
C LYS A 119 -17.27 6.26 2.81
N TRP A 120 -16.24 6.11 1.97
CA TRP A 120 -16.13 4.97 1.05
C TRP A 120 -15.05 4.00 1.52
N GLY A 121 -15.46 2.80 1.93
CA GLY A 121 -14.62 1.71 2.43
C GLY A 121 -15.42 0.73 3.27
N VAL A 122 -14.76 -0.31 3.82
CA VAL A 122 -15.40 -1.28 4.71
C VAL A 122 -15.67 -0.63 6.07
N PRO A 123 -16.92 -0.59 6.57
CA PRO A 123 -17.25 0.04 7.84
C PRO A 123 -16.60 -0.69 9.01
N VAL A 124 -16.15 0.06 10.02
CA VAL A 124 -15.57 -0.52 11.24
C VAL A 124 -16.70 -1.04 12.13
N PRO A 125 -16.73 -2.33 12.51
CA PRO A 125 -17.82 -2.92 13.29
C PRO A 125 -17.67 -2.61 14.80
N HIS A 126 -17.61 -1.32 15.15
CA HIS A 126 -17.45 -0.85 16.52
C HIS A 126 -18.11 0.51 16.70
N GLU A 127 -18.99 0.66 17.71
CA GLU A 127 -19.86 1.84 17.87
C GLU A 127 -19.08 3.18 17.86
N LYS A 128 -17.94 3.22 18.57
CA LYS A 128 -17.05 4.40 18.61
C LYS A 128 -16.55 4.86 17.22
N TYR A 129 -16.51 3.95 16.24
CA TYR A 129 -15.91 4.17 14.92
C TYR A 129 -16.92 4.04 13.77
N LYS A 130 -18.22 4.13 14.05
CA LYS A 130 -19.30 3.95 13.05
C LYS A 130 -19.21 4.85 11.82
N ASP A 131 -18.63 6.03 11.96
CA ASP A 131 -18.45 7.00 10.88
C ASP A 131 -17.13 6.84 10.12
N LYS A 132 -16.38 5.76 10.40
CA LYS A 132 -15.09 5.47 9.79
C LYS A 132 -15.11 4.16 9.04
N VAL A 133 -14.13 4.03 8.17
CA VAL A 133 -13.87 2.82 7.40
C VAL A 133 -12.47 2.30 7.71
N PHE A 134 -12.23 1.03 7.41
CA PHE A 134 -10.89 0.48 7.41
C PHE A 134 -10.01 1.19 6.38
N TYR A 135 -8.73 1.33 6.72
CA TYR A 135 -7.73 1.82 5.81
C TYR A 135 -7.49 0.79 4.71
N VAL A 136 -7.53 1.22 3.44
CA VAL A 136 -7.41 0.31 2.29
C VAL A 136 -6.20 -0.62 2.33
N TRP A 137 -5.08 -0.18 2.91
CA TRP A 137 -3.88 -1.01 2.99
C TRP A 137 -3.90 -2.04 4.13
N PHE A 138 -4.91 -1.99 5.00
CA PHE A 138 -5.20 -3.04 5.98
C PHE A 138 -6.14 -4.10 5.39
N ASP A 139 -7.22 -3.71 4.72
CA ASP A 139 -8.25 -4.65 4.24
C ASP A 139 -8.11 -5.08 2.77
N ALA A 140 -7.37 -4.36 1.92
CA ALA A 140 -7.19 -4.77 0.51
C ALA A 140 -6.60 -6.18 0.34
N PRO A 141 -5.60 -6.62 1.12
CA PRO A 141 -5.13 -8.01 1.06
C PRO A 141 -6.18 -9.03 1.54
N ILE A 142 -7.09 -8.66 2.45
CA ILE A 142 -8.25 -9.51 2.82
C ILE A 142 -9.17 -9.71 1.61
N GLY A 143 -9.11 -8.79 0.63
CA GLY A 143 -9.69 -8.91 -0.69
C GLY A 143 -9.42 -10.28 -1.33
N TYR A 144 -8.21 -10.84 -1.22
CA TYR A 144 -7.91 -12.16 -1.80
C TYR A 144 -8.82 -13.26 -1.22
N ILE A 145 -9.02 -13.27 0.09
CA ILE A 145 -9.88 -14.22 0.80
C ILE A 145 -11.35 -14.00 0.38
N SER A 146 -11.81 -12.75 0.41
CA SER A 146 -13.21 -12.43 0.07
C SER A 146 -13.55 -12.73 -1.39
N ILE A 147 -12.63 -12.53 -2.33
CA ILE A 147 -12.78 -12.91 -3.74
C ILE A 147 -12.95 -14.43 -3.86
N THR A 148 -12.15 -15.22 -3.14
CA THR A 148 -12.32 -16.68 -3.10
C THR A 148 -13.66 -17.08 -2.47
N ALA A 149 -14.09 -16.40 -1.41
CA ALA A 149 -15.40 -16.65 -0.77
C ALA A 149 -16.58 -16.33 -1.69
N CYS A 150 -16.47 -15.31 -2.55
CA CYS A 150 -17.47 -15.06 -3.59
C CYS A 150 -17.46 -16.11 -4.70
N TYR A 151 -16.31 -16.74 -4.97
CA TYR A 151 -16.18 -17.81 -5.96
C TYR A 151 -16.72 -19.15 -5.45
N THR A 152 -16.46 -19.50 -4.19
CA THR A 152 -16.87 -20.78 -3.61
C THR A 152 -17.20 -20.68 -2.12
N PRO A 153 -18.25 -21.36 -1.62
CA PRO A 153 -18.51 -21.46 -0.19
C PRO A 153 -17.41 -22.24 0.56
N GLU A 154 -16.61 -23.05 -0.15
CA GLU A 154 -15.53 -23.85 0.44
C GLU A 154 -14.18 -23.10 0.50
N TRP A 155 -14.20 -21.77 0.53
CA TRP A 155 -12.99 -20.93 0.45
C TRP A 155 -11.99 -21.20 1.58
N GLU A 156 -12.44 -21.65 2.75
CA GLU A 156 -11.58 -22.01 3.87
C GLU A 156 -10.66 -23.18 3.53
N LYS A 157 -11.03 -24.09 2.60
CA LYS A 157 -10.13 -25.16 2.13
C LYS A 157 -8.87 -24.62 1.44
N TRP A 158 -8.87 -23.35 1.01
CA TRP A 158 -7.73 -22.67 0.41
C TRP A 158 -7.00 -21.78 1.41
N TRP A 159 -7.75 -20.99 2.18
CA TRP A 159 -7.18 -19.94 3.04
C TRP A 159 -6.99 -20.35 4.50
N LYS A 160 -7.50 -21.51 4.93
CA LYS A 160 -7.31 -22.07 6.27
C LYS A 160 -6.85 -23.53 6.22
N ASN A 161 -5.86 -23.81 5.36
CA ASN A 161 -5.36 -25.16 5.10
C ASN A 161 -3.86 -25.15 4.75
N PRO A 162 -3.00 -24.56 5.61
CA PRO A 162 -1.59 -24.36 5.32
C PRO A 162 -0.81 -25.67 5.09
N GLU A 163 -1.33 -26.81 5.55
CA GLU A 163 -0.69 -28.12 5.38
C GLU A 163 -0.81 -28.67 3.95
N ASN A 164 -1.82 -28.21 3.20
CA ASN A 164 -2.12 -28.72 1.85
C ASN A 164 -2.08 -27.63 0.77
N VAL A 165 -1.90 -26.35 1.15
CA VAL A 165 -1.93 -25.22 0.23
C VAL A 165 -0.62 -24.44 0.29
N GLU A 166 0.05 -24.31 -0.84
CA GLU A 166 1.18 -23.41 -1.01
C GLU A 166 0.73 -22.12 -1.68
N LEU A 167 0.73 -21.02 -0.92
CA LEU A 167 0.35 -19.72 -1.44
C LEU A 167 1.53 -19.03 -2.14
N TYR A 168 1.32 -18.67 -3.42
CA TYR A 168 2.21 -17.86 -4.24
C TYR A 168 1.62 -16.47 -4.46
N GLN A 169 2.40 -15.43 -4.22
CA GLN A 169 1.99 -14.05 -4.50
C GLN A 169 2.92 -13.38 -5.51
N PHE A 170 2.34 -12.71 -6.50
CA PHE A 170 3.03 -11.99 -7.56
C PHE A 170 2.68 -10.50 -7.46
N MET A 171 3.69 -9.63 -7.37
CA MET A 171 3.44 -8.20 -7.22
C MET A 171 4.62 -7.33 -7.66
N GLY A 172 4.37 -6.04 -7.85
CA GLY A 172 5.44 -5.03 -7.91
C GLY A 172 6.01 -4.72 -6.52
N LYS A 173 7.28 -4.31 -6.46
CA LYS A 173 8.03 -4.10 -5.21
C LYS A 173 7.38 -3.20 -4.15
N ASP A 174 6.54 -2.24 -4.55
CA ASP A 174 5.90 -1.32 -3.60
C ASP A 174 4.88 -2.01 -2.69
N ASN A 175 4.38 -3.18 -3.10
CA ASN A 175 3.40 -3.94 -2.34
C ASN A 175 4.04 -4.85 -1.28
N VAL A 176 5.36 -5.04 -1.30
CA VAL A 176 6.05 -6.02 -0.46
C VAL A 176 5.73 -5.87 1.02
N PRO A 177 5.86 -4.68 1.65
CA PRO A 177 5.60 -4.56 3.09
C PRO A 177 4.17 -4.94 3.49
N PHE A 178 3.20 -4.75 2.58
CA PHE A 178 1.82 -5.11 2.86
C PHE A 178 1.59 -6.63 2.89
N HIS A 179 2.42 -7.39 2.17
CA HIS A 179 2.27 -8.84 1.99
C HIS A 179 3.27 -9.67 2.79
N THR A 180 4.41 -9.09 3.17
CA THR A 180 5.41 -9.77 4.03
C THR A 180 5.30 -9.35 5.48
N VAL A 181 4.77 -8.15 5.79
CA VAL A 181 4.65 -7.63 7.17
C VAL A 181 3.19 -7.47 7.56
N MET A 182 2.45 -6.55 6.92
CA MET A 182 1.13 -6.12 7.40
C MET A 182 0.09 -7.25 7.39
N PHE A 183 -0.13 -7.88 6.24
CA PHE A 183 -1.17 -8.88 6.09
C PHE A 183 -0.88 -10.18 6.88
N PRO A 184 0.34 -10.76 6.83
CA PRO A 184 0.67 -11.88 7.71
C PRO A 184 0.51 -11.53 9.19
N SER A 185 0.89 -10.32 9.63
CA SER A 185 0.65 -9.89 11.02
C SER A 185 -0.84 -9.89 11.36
N ALA A 186 -1.69 -9.35 10.48
CA ALA A 186 -3.14 -9.33 10.70
C ALA A 186 -3.70 -10.75 10.83
N LEU A 187 -3.25 -11.70 9.99
CA LEU A 187 -3.67 -13.10 10.04
C LEU A 187 -3.15 -13.81 11.30
N LEU A 188 -1.86 -13.70 11.59
CA LEU A 188 -1.24 -14.27 12.80
C LEU A 188 -1.93 -13.76 14.07
N GLY A 189 -2.27 -12.47 14.12
CA GLY A 189 -2.95 -11.85 15.25
C GLY A 189 -4.36 -12.39 15.51
N THR A 190 -5.00 -13.08 14.56
CA THR A 190 -6.28 -13.75 14.80
C THR A 190 -6.14 -15.04 15.62
N GLY A 191 -4.95 -15.68 15.60
CA GLY A 191 -4.73 -17.00 16.18
C GLY A 191 -5.37 -18.17 15.42
N GLU A 192 -5.94 -17.94 14.22
CA GLU A 192 -6.53 -19.01 13.41
C GLU A 192 -5.50 -19.65 12.45
N ASN A 193 -5.82 -20.85 11.95
CA ASN A 193 -4.93 -21.64 11.09
C ASN A 193 -4.93 -21.16 9.63
N TRP A 194 -4.50 -19.92 9.38
CA TRP A 194 -4.47 -19.33 8.04
C TRP A 194 -3.37 -19.91 7.15
N THR A 195 -3.66 -20.06 5.86
CA THR A 195 -2.67 -20.26 4.81
C THR A 195 -1.87 -18.97 4.60
N LEU A 196 -0.65 -18.93 5.10
CA LEU A 196 0.27 -17.81 4.88
C LEU A 196 1.05 -17.98 3.58
N MET A 197 1.60 -16.87 3.08
CA MET A 197 2.34 -16.87 1.81
C MET A 197 3.66 -17.64 1.97
N LYS A 198 3.83 -18.68 1.17
CA LYS A 198 5.09 -19.44 1.11
C LYS A 198 6.06 -18.81 0.12
N ASN A 199 5.56 -18.38 -1.05
CA ASN A 199 6.39 -17.91 -2.15
C ASN A 199 5.99 -16.51 -2.61
N ILE A 200 6.97 -15.65 -2.90
CA ILE A 200 6.72 -14.30 -3.43
C ILE A 200 7.61 -13.97 -4.63
N SER A 201 6.97 -13.64 -5.74
CA SER A 201 7.63 -13.17 -6.96
C SER A 201 7.45 -11.67 -7.12
N VAL A 202 8.53 -10.92 -6.97
CA VAL A 202 8.49 -9.45 -6.96
C VAL A 202 9.31 -8.88 -8.09
N THR A 203 8.68 -8.07 -8.93
CA THR A 203 9.36 -7.40 -10.04
C THR A 203 9.77 -5.98 -9.68
N GLU A 204 10.84 -5.51 -10.31
CA GLU A 204 11.15 -4.09 -10.42
C GLU A 204 10.15 -3.39 -11.36
N TYR A 205 10.28 -2.08 -11.53
CA TYR A 205 9.46 -1.35 -12.48
C TYR A 205 9.86 -1.64 -13.92
N LEU A 206 8.86 -1.78 -14.79
CA LEU A 206 9.03 -1.66 -16.22
C LEU A 206 8.99 -0.16 -16.58
N ASN A 207 10.07 0.33 -17.19
CA ASN A 207 10.13 1.67 -17.77
C ASN A 207 9.60 1.64 -19.22
N TYR A 208 9.18 2.80 -19.72
CA TYR A 208 8.77 2.99 -21.10
C TYR A 208 9.79 3.89 -21.79
N GLU A 209 10.53 3.33 -22.76
CA GLU A 209 11.67 3.98 -23.39
C GLU A 209 12.69 4.46 -22.31
N SER A 210 13.06 5.74 -22.34
CA SER A 210 13.97 6.35 -21.37
C SER A 210 13.28 6.83 -20.08
N GLY A 211 11.97 6.61 -19.92
CA GLY A 211 11.16 7.23 -18.87
C GLY A 211 10.14 6.31 -18.20
N LYS A 212 9.23 6.93 -17.43
CA LYS A 212 8.11 6.26 -16.76
C LYS A 212 6.82 6.43 -17.57
N PHE A 213 5.92 5.46 -17.45
CA PHE A 213 4.53 5.61 -17.91
C PHE A 213 3.88 6.85 -17.26
N SER A 214 3.14 7.64 -18.04
CA SER A 214 2.44 8.82 -17.55
C SER A 214 1.15 9.06 -18.31
N LYS A 215 0.01 8.83 -17.66
CA LYS A 215 -1.31 9.04 -18.27
C LYS A 215 -1.56 10.51 -18.59
N THR A 216 -1.18 11.42 -17.68
CA THR A 216 -1.37 12.86 -17.86
C THR A 216 -0.55 13.43 -19.02
N LYS A 217 0.64 12.87 -19.27
CA LYS A 217 1.51 13.29 -20.38
C LYS A 217 1.31 12.48 -21.66
N GLY A 218 0.41 11.48 -21.65
CA GLY A 218 0.21 10.57 -22.78
C GLY A 218 1.43 9.72 -23.13
N ILE A 219 2.27 9.38 -22.14
CA ILE A 219 3.50 8.61 -22.35
C ILE A 219 3.26 7.14 -21.96
N GLY A 220 3.47 6.24 -22.92
CA GLY A 220 3.36 4.80 -22.75
C GLY A 220 2.14 4.18 -23.41
N VAL A 221 2.14 2.85 -23.50
CA VAL A 221 0.99 2.04 -23.95
C VAL A 221 0.24 1.53 -22.73
N PHE A 222 -1.03 1.93 -22.58
CA PHE A 222 -1.91 1.40 -21.53
C PHE A 222 -2.73 0.21 -22.05
N GLY A 223 -3.30 -0.58 -21.14
CA GLY A 223 -3.99 -1.84 -21.53
C GLY A 223 -5.09 -1.67 -22.57
N ASN A 224 -5.82 -0.54 -22.56
CA ASN A 224 -6.82 -0.24 -23.57
C ASN A 224 -6.21 0.14 -24.93
N ASP A 225 -5.04 0.78 -24.92
CA ASP A 225 -4.31 1.17 -26.13
C ASP A 225 -3.77 -0.06 -26.85
N ALA A 226 -3.28 -1.06 -26.09
CA ALA A 226 -2.76 -2.31 -26.64
C ALA A 226 -3.75 -2.99 -27.59
N LYS A 227 -5.06 -2.99 -27.23
CA LYS A 227 -6.12 -3.53 -28.08
C LYS A 227 -6.29 -2.76 -29.40
N ALA A 228 -6.07 -1.44 -29.38
CA ALA A 228 -6.19 -0.58 -30.55
C ALA A 228 -4.99 -0.71 -31.52
N THR A 229 -3.87 -1.30 -31.09
CA THR A 229 -2.66 -1.43 -31.93
C THR A 229 -2.76 -2.50 -33.02
N ASN A 230 -3.76 -3.39 -32.99
CA ASN A 230 -3.86 -4.61 -33.81
C ASN A 230 -2.66 -5.58 -33.69
N ILE A 231 -1.75 -5.37 -32.74
CA ILE A 231 -0.67 -6.32 -32.42
C ILE A 231 -1.29 -7.48 -31.63
N PRO A 232 -1.08 -8.75 -32.03
CA PRO A 232 -1.62 -9.90 -31.30
C PRO A 232 -1.16 -9.94 -29.84
N ALA A 233 -2.06 -10.36 -28.95
CA ALA A 233 -1.78 -10.42 -27.51
C ALA A 233 -0.53 -11.26 -27.18
N ASP A 234 -0.27 -12.32 -27.95
CA ASP A 234 0.90 -13.18 -27.73
C ASP A 234 2.23 -12.49 -28.04
N VAL A 235 2.25 -11.52 -28.97
CA VAL A 235 3.45 -10.72 -29.24
C VAL A 235 3.75 -9.82 -28.02
N TRP A 236 2.70 -9.22 -27.43
CA TRP A 236 2.84 -8.47 -26.18
C TRP A 236 3.31 -9.37 -25.04
N ARG A 237 2.70 -10.54 -24.86
CA ARG A 237 3.09 -11.49 -23.82
C ARG A 237 4.53 -11.94 -23.98
N TYR A 238 4.94 -12.30 -25.20
CA TYR A 238 6.31 -12.68 -25.52
C TYR A 238 7.28 -11.56 -25.13
N TYR A 239 7.09 -10.35 -25.67
CA TYR A 239 8.01 -9.25 -25.43
C TYR A 239 8.09 -8.86 -23.94
N LEU A 240 6.94 -8.76 -23.25
CA LEU A 240 6.88 -8.39 -21.84
C LEU A 240 7.48 -9.45 -20.91
N LEU A 241 7.30 -10.74 -21.22
CA LEU A 241 7.87 -11.83 -20.43
C LEU A 241 9.36 -12.01 -20.72
N SER A 242 9.81 -11.85 -21.97
CA SER A 242 11.24 -11.85 -22.33
C SER A 242 12.00 -10.70 -21.68
N ASN A 243 11.33 -9.58 -21.38
CA ASN A 243 11.90 -8.42 -20.70
C ASN A 243 11.35 -8.26 -19.27
N ARG A 244 10.89 -9.34 -18.64
CA ARG A 244 10.34 -9.27 -17.28
C ARG A 244 11.40 -8.68 -16.33
N PRO A 245 11.10 -7.59 -15.60
CA PRO A 245 12.10 -6.92 -14.77
C PRO A 245 12.31 -7.65 -13.43
N GLU A 246 12.96 -8.82 -13.48
CA GLU A 246 13.22 -9.68 -12.31
C GLU A 246 14.36 -9.15 -11.43
N VAL A 247 15.37 -8.55 -12.06
CA VAL A 247 16.50 -7.90 -11.42
C VAL A 247 16.59 -6.46 -11.90
N ARG A 248 17.05 -5.55 -11.03
CA ARG A 248 17.35 -4.18 -11.44
C ARG A 248 18.51 -4.25 -12.43
N PHE A 249 18.22 -4.19 -13.72
CA PHE A 249 19.24 -4.04 -14.76
C PHE A 249 20.08 -2.80 -14.41
N ARG A 250 21.34 -3.04 -14.03
CA ARG A 250 22.39 -2.03 -14.20
C ARG A 250 22.70 -2.06 -15.69
N LEU A 251 22.18 -1.11 -16.44
CA LEU A 251 22.76 -0.80 -17.74
C LEU A 251 24.18 -0.27 -17.43
N ASN A 252 25.19 -1.05 -17.83
CA ASN A 252 26.55 -0.54 -17.99
C ASN A 252 26.58 0.42 -19.18
#